data_AF-A0A6B9ZGX9-F1
#
_entry.id   AF-A0A6B9ZGX9-F1
#
_cell.length_a   1.000
_cell.length_b   1.000
_cell.length_c   1.000
_cell.angle_alpha   90.00
_cell.angle_beta   90.00
_cell.angle_gamma   90.00
#
_symmetry.space_group_name_H-M   'P 1'
#
loop_
_entity.id
_entity.type
_entity.pdbx_description
1 polymer ?
#
loop_
_entity_poly.entity_id
_entity_poly.type
_entity_poly.pdbx_seq_one_letter_code
_entity_poly.pdbx_strand_id
1 'polypeptide(L)'
;MSENNVGNIVVISKKYRENGENIRWNSAGETSLRSGKRIRMAGKQDGVTFHKNDPVTLNAATPVKVLKVTGPKSVVNHNTYEFQATAFSEQVPDNQLMLVHWAYSFDGGKNIEPFKTGTTRAEKGIAYKSITVAGNSQDKEVSVYAFFRKPDPNVKVTSQVIYLPLVVDAYRVPGLNEDGADIANDMAYGKGKPAKPVYSAGELASYKASYLDKGFDPATDAKFANADTANKGIYNEQQVLDTGALMRFSNSTSSDASLFRQFRDMVDLMARGGLNDNIHNMIDKFERNEGGVYENATLTAAVQANPSTIRFCTGIEDEMADRIKKAGGDLSTMEDKKIYYGKEAGYNQQHPYGHPSFPYSRDYNLVKGLTIAINDVWCYKVTLTAFKITGNNYKAKYEVLLWDHFGLDLPDMQKFYAYGAGFRAWFLLQHVRGYKPFLTRVRFEKEFTGNITEGAAERKNKRK
;
A
#
# COMPACT_ATOMS: atom_id res chain seq x y z
N MET A 1 32.78 -60.36 -14.03
CA MET A 1 31.37 -60.13 -13.66
C MET A 1 31.40 -58.98 -12.65
N SER A 2 31.41 -57.71 -13.10
CA SER A 2 30.24 -56.80 -13.08
C SER A 2 29.49 -56.92 -11.75
N GLU A 3 29.53 -55.93 -10.86
CA GLU A 3 28.64 -54.77 -10.95
C GLU A 3 29.30 -53.46 -10.47
N ASN A 4 29.39 -52.50 -11.40
CA ASN A 4 29.48 -51.08 -11.10
C ASN A 4 28.11 -50.61 -10.60
N ASN A 5 27.93 -50.48 -9.28
CA ASN A 5 26.83 -49.69 -8.72
C ASN A 5 27.36 -48.32 -8.30
N VAL A 6 27.60 -47.46 -9.29
CA VAL A 6 27.72 -46.01 -9.07
C VAL A 6 26.31 -45.47 -8.88
N GLY A 7 25.81 -45.54 -7.65
CA GLY A 7 24.48 -45.06 -7.29
C GLY A 7 24.52 -43.66 -6.68
N ASN A 8 23.57 -42.81 -7.06
CA ASN A 8 23.23 -41.63 -6.26
C ASN A 8 22.43 -42.09 -5.04
N ILE A 9 23.00 -41.95 -3.84
CA ILE A 9 22.23 -42.06 -2.59
C ILE A 9 21.51 -40.73 -2.38
N VAL A 10 20.17 -40.76 -2.46
CA VAL A 10 19.30 -39.67 -2.01
C VAL A 10 18.45 -40.19 -0.86
N VAL A 11 18.87 -39.92 0.37
CA VAL A 11 18.08 -40.23 1.57
C VAL A 11 17.31 -38.97 1.97
N ILE A 12 16.01 -38.95 1.68
CA ILE A 12 15.08 -37.96 2.23
C ILE A 12 14.49 -38.56 3.50
N SER A 13 15.04 -38.22 4.66
CA SER A 13 14.46 -38.61 5.95
C SER A 13 14.49 -37.44 6.95
N LYS A 14 13.50 -37.40 7.86
CA LYS A 14 13.48 -36.39 8.94
C LYS A 14 14.55 -36.64 10.01
N LYS A 15 15.07 -37.87 10.11
CA LYS A 15 16.16 -38.29 11.00
C LYS A 15 16.71 -39.62 10.48
N TYR A 16 17.98 -39.63 10.08
CA TYR A 16 18.72 -40.84 9.71
C TYR A 16 19.81 -41.09 10.76
N ARG A 17 19.93 -42.33 11.23
CA ARG A 17 21.00 -42.79 12.12
C ARG A 17 21.46 -44.14 11.60
N GLU A 18 22.71 -44.22 11.19
CA GLU A 18 23.42 -45.48 10.99
C GLU A 18 24.68 -45.50 11.86
N ASN A 19 24.97 -46.68 12.42
CA ASN A 19 26.24 -46.97 13.07
C ASN A 19 27.10 -47.72 12.05
N GLY A 20 27.81 -46.99 11.21
CA GLY A 20 28.86 -47.55 10.35
C GLY A 20 30.21 -47.43 11.04
N GLU A 21 30.97 -48.52 11.12
CA GLU A 21 32.32 -48.52 11.71
C GLU A 21 33.34 -47.80 10.81
N ASN A 22 33.12 -47.79 9.48
CA ASN A 22 34.02 -47.16 8.51
C ASN A 22 33.22 -46.51 7.36
N ILE A 23 33.33 -45.19 7.21
CA ILE A 23 32.88 -44.47 6.01
C ILE A 23 34.14 -44.17 5.18
N ARG A 24 34.31 -44.85 4.02
CA ARG A 24 35.40 -44.57 3.08
C ARG A 24 34.89 -43.68 1.94
N TRP A 25 35.45 -42.48 1.82
CA TRP A 25 35.11 -41.53 0.77
C TRP A 25 36.30 -41.39 -0.18
N ASN A 26 36.21 -42.01 -1.36
CA ASN A 26 37.23 -41.88 -2.41
C ASN A 26 36.76 -40.86 -3.45
N SER A 27 37.37 -39.68 -3.48
CA SER A 27 37.14 -38.66 -4.49
C SER A 27 38.44 -38.37 -5.24
N ALA A 28 38.37 -38.24 -6.56
CA ALA A 28 39.50 -37.80 -7.39
C ALA A 28 39.64 -36.25 -7.45
N GLY A 29 38.77 -35.51 -6.74
CA GLY A 29 38.77 -34.04 -6.67
C GLY A 29 38.24 -33.49 -5.33
N GLU A 30 38.20 -32.18 -5.20
CA GLU A 30 37.76 -31.50 -3.96
C GLU A 30 36.31 -31.85 -3.61
N THR A 31 36.05 -32.18 -2.33
CA THR A 31 34.72 -32.57 -1.84
C THR A 31 34.21 -31.52 -0.85
N SER A 32 33.06 -30.92 -1.15
CA SER A 32 32.41 -29.92 -0.29
C SER A 32 31.27 -30.53 0.53
N LEU A 33 31.33 -30.42 1.85
CA LEU A 33 30.21 -30.74 2.75
C LEU A 33 29.55 -29.43 3.22
N ARG A 34 28.26 -29.24 2.95
CA ARG A 34 27.50 -28.03 3.31
C ARG A 34 26.36 -28.39 4.26
N SER A 35 26.23 -27.67 5.38
CA SER A 35 25.12 -27.78 6.33
C SER A 35 24.67 -26.40 6.78
N GLY A 36 23.38 -26.12 6.72
CA GLY A 36 22.80 -24.86 7.20
C GLY A 36 22.72 -24.73 8.72
N LYS A 37 23.16 -25.75 9.49
CA LYS A 37 23.18 -25.71 10.96
C LYS A 37 24.55 -26.10 11.53
N ARG A 38 25.00 -27.33 11.31
CA ARG A 38 26.28 -27.84 11.82
C ARG A 38 26.72 -29.08 11.06
N ILE A 39 28.02 -29.21 10.85
CA ILE A 39 28.68 -30.49 10.50
C ILE A 39 29.46 -30.91 11.74
N ARG A 40 29.23 -32.12 12.24
CA ARG A 40 29.97 -32.68 13.37
C ARG A 40 30.61 -33.99 12.93
N MET A 41 31.93 -34.01 12.88
CA MET A 41 32.74 -35.21 12.68
C MET A 41 33.41 -35.56 14.02
N ALA A 42 33.44 -36.83 14.38
CA ALA A 42 34.04 -37.31 15.63
C ALA A 42 35.02 -38.45 15.33
N GLY A 43 36.13 -38.51 16.07
CA GLY A 43 37.21 -39.49 15.87
C GLY A 43 38.49 -38.88 15.29
N LYS A 44 39.61 -39.60 15.41
CA LYS A 44 40.90 -39.26 14.78
C LYS A 44 40.77 -39.53 13.27
N GLN A 45 40.97 -38.52 12.43
CA GLN A 45 40.80 -38.63 10.98
C GLN A 45 42.15 -38.54 10.27
N ASP A 46 42.78 -39.68 10.05
CA ASP A 46 44.00 -39.74 9.24
C ASP A 46 43.64 -39.46 7.76
N GLY A 47 44.29 -38.46 7.15
CA GLY A 47 44.08 -38.08 5.75
C GLY A 47 42.98 -37.05 5.48
N VAL A 48 42.34 -36.47 6.50
CA VAL A 48 41.37 -35.37 6.34
C VAL A 48 42.02 -34.04 6.74
N THR A 49 42.24 -33.17 5.76
CA THR A 49 42.70 -31.79 5.99
C THR A 49 41.48 -30.88 6.12
N PHE A 50 41.24 -30.35 7.32
CA PHE A 50 40.22 -29.32 7.52
C PHE A 50 40.83 -27.96 7.16
N HIS A 51 40.52 -27.43 5.97
CA HIS A 51 40.80 -26.04 5.62
C HIS A 51 39.84 -25.12 6.36
N LYS A 52 39.98 -25.06 7.68
CA LYS A 52 39.28 -24.06 8.51
C LYS A 52 40.23 -22.88 8.64
N ASN A 53 39.97 -21.85 7.84
CA ASN A 53 40.72 -20.59 7.90
C ASN A 53 42.19 -20.74 7.48
N ASP A 54 42.50 -21.49 6.42
CA ASP A 54 43.72 -21.11 5.70
C ASP A 54 43.52 -19.64 5.30
N PRO A 55 44.40 -18.72 5.77
CA PRO A 55 44.26 -17.34 5.39
C PRO A 55 44.34 -17.32 3.88
N VAL A 56 43.24 -17.00 3.22
CA VAL A 56 43.27 -16.71 1.80
C VAL A 56 44.07 -15.41 1.72
N THR A 57 45.37 -15.55 1.44
CA THR A 57 46.27 -14.43 1.29
C THR A 57 46.18 -13.98 -0.15
N LEU A 58 45.80 -12.73 -0.36
CA LEU A 58 45.91 -12.08 -1.66
C LEU A 58 47.36 -12.16 -2.14
N ASN A 59 47.59 -12.67 -3.35
CA ASN A 59 48.92 -12.74 -3.91
C ASN A 59 49.46 -11.30 -4.08
N ALA A 60 50.61 -11.00 -3.46
CA ALA A 60 51.13 -9.63 -3.35
C ALA A 60 51.72 -9.10 -4.67
N ALA A 61 51.96 -9.97 -5.66
CA ALA A 61 52.78 -9.69 -6.83
C ALA A 61 52.15 -8.77 -7.89
N THR A 62 50.83 -8.57 -7.91
CA THR A 62 50.15 -7.48 -8.61
C THR A 62 48.86 -7.16 -7.83
N PRO A 63 48.52 -5.89 -7.50
CA PRO A 63 47.27 -5.62 -6.81
C PRO A 63 46.10 -5.87 -7.77
N VAL A 64 45.48 -7.05 -7.65
CA VAL A 64 44.21 -7.39 -8.31
C VAL A 64 43.25 -6.21 -8.16
N LYS A 65 42.71 -5.71 -9.28
CA LYS A 65 41.71 -4.65 -9.29
C LYS A 65 40.35 -5.21 -9.70
N VAL A 66 39.30 -4.69 -9.08
CA VAL A 66 37.94 -4.82 -9.63
C VAL A 66 37.83 -3.83 -10.78
N LEU A 67 37.29 -4.28 -11.91
CA LEU A 67 37.11 -3.48 -13.12
C LEU A 67 35.64 -3.17 -13.40
N LYS A 68 34.71 -3.97 -12.86
CA LYS A 68 33.27 -3.79 -13.09
C LYS A 68 32.45 -4.22 -11.89
N VAL A 69 31.56 -3.32 -11.46
CA VAL A 69 30.50 -3.61 -10.47
C VAL A 69 29.15 -3.48 -11.15
N THR A 70 28.24 -4.39 -10.86
CA THR A 70 26.86 -4.41 -11.37
C THR A 70 25.88 -4.61 -10.22
N GLY A 71 24.64 -4.17 -10.43
CA GLY A 71 23.59 -4.19 -9.43
C GLY A 71 22.26 -3.79 -10.05
N PRO A 72 21.18 -3.76 -9.27
CA PRO A 72 19.87 -3.35 -9.75
C PRO A 72 19.85 -1.87 -10.15
N LYS A 73 18.97 -1.50 -11.08
CA LYS A 73 18.79 -0.11 -11.52
C LYS A 73 18.23 0.78 -10.39
N SER A 74 17.35 0.23 -9.57
CA SER A 74 16.84 0.86 -8.36
C SER A 74 16.82 -0.09 -7.17
N VAL A 75 16.77 0.49 -5.99
CA VAL A 75 16.69 -0.19 -4.71
C VAL A 75 15.62 0.48 -3.86
N VAL A 76 14.74 -0.28 -3.25
CA VAL A 76 13.81 0.24 -2.25
C VAL A 76 14.56 0.41 -0.93
N ASN A 77 14.38 1.56 -0.29
CA ASN A 77 15.02 1.82 1.00
C ASN A 77 14.63 0.74 2.04
N HIS A 78 15.58 0.36 2.90
CA HIS A 78 15.52 -0.72 3.88
C HIS A 78 15.40 -2.15 3.33
N ASN A 79 15.41 -2.35 2.00
CA ASN A 79 15.47 -3.69 1.41
C ASN A 79 16.89 -4.18 1.18
N THR A 80 17.01 -5.51 1.02
CA THR A 80 18.26 -6.19 0.68
C THR A 80 18.33 -6.50 -0.81
N TYR A 81 19.44 -6.12 -1.43
CA TYR A 81 19.74 -6.36 -2.84
C TYR A 81 21.10 -7.02 -3.02
N GLU A 82 21.27 -7.77 -4.10
CA GLU A 82 22.55 -8.36 -4.47
C GLU A 82 23.28 -7.45 -5.47
N PHE A 83 24.55 -7.16 -5.16
CA PHE A 83 25.49 -6.47 -6.04
C PHE A 83 26.63 -7.42 -6.40
N GLN A 84 27.26 -7.20 -7.55
CA GLN A 84 28.20 -8.15 -8.15
C GLN A 84 29.45 -7.44 -8.66
N ALA A 85 30.62 -8.00 -8.39
CA ALA A 85 31.87 -7.64 -9.05
C ALA A 85 32.16 -8.70 -10.11
N THR A 86 32.16 -8.29 -11.37
CA THR A 86 32.05 -9.20 -12.53
C THR A 86 33.27 -9.20 -13.44
N ALA A 87 34.20 -8.28 -13.27
CA ALA A 87 35.45 -8.24 -14.02
C ALA A 87 36.60 -7.79 -13.12
N PHE A 88 37.77 -8.38 -13.35
CA PHE A 88 38.98 -8.20 -12.55
C PHE A 88 40.20 -8.05 -13.47
N SER A 89 41.28 -7.43 -12.98
CA SER A 89 42.50 -7.22 -13.77
C SER A 89 43.23 -8.49 -14.19
N GLU A 90 42.92 -9.61 -13.56
CA GLU A 90 43.45 -10.94 -13.84
C GLU A 90 42.41 -12.00 -13.47
N GLN A 91 42.67 -13.27 -13.79
CA GLN A 91 41.80 -14.37 -13.37
C GLN A 91 42.00 -14.63 -11.88
N VAL A 92 40.93 -14.42 -11.10
CA VAL A 92 40.95 -14.56 -9.64
C VAL A 92 40.18 -15.82 -9.24
N PRO A 93 40.79 -16.76 -8.50
CA PRO A 93 40.08 -17.92 -7.96
C PRO A 93 38.95 -17.53 -7.00
N ASP A 94 37.85 -18.29 -6.99
CA ASP A 94 36.65 -17.98 -6.20
C ASP A 94 36.94 -17.81 -4.70
N ASN A 95 37.87 -18.59 -4.13
CA ASN A 95 38.26 -18.44 -2.74
C ASN A 95 38.90 -17.07 -2.44
N GLN A 96 39.64 -16.47 -3.38
CA GLN A 96 40.20 -15.12 -3.27
C GLN A 96 39.16 -14.03 -3.51
N LEU A 97 38.15 -14.28 -4.36
CA LEU A 97 37.03 -13.36 -4.57
C LEU A 97 36.18 -13.15 -3.31
N MET A 98 36.21 -14.08 -2.35
CA MET A 98 35.59 -13.90 -1.04
C MET A 98 36.18 -12.73 -0.22
N LEU A 99 37.39 -12.27 -0.56
CA LEU A 99 38.09 -11.17 0.10
C LEU A 99 37.72 -9.78 -0.46
N VAL A 100 36.86 -9.72 -1.46
CA VAL A 100 36.40 -8.42 -2.01
C VAL A 100 35.71 -7.64 -0.89
N HIS A 101 36.24 -6.45 -0.61
CA HIS A 101 35.62 -5.45 0.25
C HIS A 101 34.54 -4.70 -0.52
N TRP A 102 33.51 -4.28 0.21
CA TRP A 102 32.36 -3.57 -0.33
C TRP A 102 32.13 -2.30 0.47
N ALA A 103 31.82 -1.21 -0.22
CA ALA A 103 31.48 0.07 0.37
C ALA A 103 30.35 0.74 -0.39
N TYR A 104 29.72 1.75 0.21
CA TYR A 104 28.70 2.56 -0.41
C TYR A 104 28.93 4.05 -0.20
N SER A 105 28.20 4.85 -0.98
CA SER A 105 28.07 6.28 -0.80
C SER A 105 26.68 6.71 -1.25
N PHE A 106 26.08 7.64 -0.52
CA PHE A 106 24.83 8.29 -0.91
C PHE A 106 25.09 9.64 -1.61
N ASP A 107 26.25 10.27 -1.37
CA ASP A 107 26.58 11.63 -1.82
C ASP A 107 27.50 11.68 -3.05
N GLY A 108 27.30 10.74 -3.98
CA GLY A 108 28.06 10.68 -5.24
C GLY A 108 29.52 10.24 -5.10
N GLY A 109 29.93 9.74 -3.93
CA GLY A 109 31.28 9.25 -3.63
C GLY A 109 32.12 10.19 -2.77
N LYS A 110 31.56 11.27 -2.22
CA LYS A 110 32.29 12.17 -1.32
C LYS A 110 32.59 11.47 0.01
N ASN A 111 31.62 10.75 0.54
CA ASN A 111 31.78 9.88 1.71
C ASN A 111 31.54 8.42 1.31
N ILE A 112 32.61 7.61 1.35
CA ILE A 112 32.56 6.18 1.05
C ILE A 112 32.69 5.39 2.35
N GLU A 113 31.64 4.67 2.71
CA GLU A 113 31.55 3.92 3.96
C GLU A 113 31.56 2.41 3.71
N PRO A 114 32.35 1.63 4.46
CA PRO A 114 32.33 0.17 4.34
C PRO A 114 31.02 -0.40 4.85
N PHE A 115 30.52 -1.44 4.19
CA PHE A 115 29.37 -2.18 4.72
C PHE A 115 29.76 -2.96 5.98
N LYS A 116 29.05 -2.69 7.09
CA LYS A 116 29.28 -3.35 8.38
C LYS A 116 28.69 -4.77 8.45
N THR A 117 27.80 -5.12 7.52
CA THR A 117 27.04 -6.37 7.53
C THR A 117 26.95 -6.99 6.12
N GLY A 118 26.46 -8.23 6.03
CA GLY A 118 26.27 -8.97 4.78
C GLY A 118 27.41 -9.95 4.47
N THR A 119 27.09 -11.00 3.71
CA THR A 119 28.03 -12.09 3.38
C THR A 119 28.53 -11.90 1.94
N THR A 120 29.84 -11.89 1.74
CA THR A 120 30.41 -12.02 0.40
C THR A 120 30.31 -13.47 -0.01
N ARG A 121 29.81 -13.74 -1.22
CA ARG A 121 29.80 -15.06 -1.85
C ARG A 121 30.61 -14.97 -3.13
N ALA A 122 31.28 -16.02 -3.54
CA ALA A 122 31.94 -16.08 -4.83
C ALA A 122 31.62 -17.39 -5.53
N GLU A 123 31.37 -17.31 -6.83
CA GLU A 123 31.25 -18.47 -7.71
C GLU A 123 31.54 -18.07 -9.15
N LYS A 124 32.21 -18.96 -9.90
CA LYS A 124 32.42 -18.81 -11.35
C LYS A 124 33.09 -17.48 -11.73
N GLY A 125 34.05 -17.02 -10.92
CA GLY A 125 34.77 -15.78 -11.16
C GLY A 125 33.97 -14.51 -10.86
N ILE A 126 32.84 -14.60 -10.16
CA ILE A 126 32.03 -13.45 -9.75
C ILE A 126 31.97 -13.38 -8.23
N ALA A 127 32.20 -12.19 -7.68
CA ALA A 127 31.95 -11.91 -6.26
C ALA A 127 30.59 -11.23 -6.08
N TYR A 128 29.81 -11.68 -5.13
CA TYR A 128 28.45 -11.24 -4.83
C TYR A 128 28.40 -10.69 -3.41
N LYS A 129 27.59 -9.65 -3.21
CA LYS A 129 27.29 -9.12 -1.88
C LYS A 129 25.82 -8.76 -1.77
N SER A 130 25.16 -9.36 -0.79
CA SER A 130 23.83 -8.93 -0.37
C SER A 130 23.95 -7.77 0.62
N ILE A 131 23.34 -6.64 0.29
CA ILE A 131 23.42 -5.38 1.01
C ILE A 131 22.01 -4.90 1.33
N THR A 132 21.78 -4.54 2.58
CA THR A 132 20.60 -3.75 2.96
C THR A 132 20.92 -2.27 2.74
N VAL A 133 20.13 -1.61 1.89
CA VAL A 133 20.26 -0.17 1.66
C VAL A 133 19.53 0.54 2.79
N ALA A 134 20.25 1.10 3.76
CA ALA A 134 19.67 1.81 4.90
C ALA A 134 20.50 3.07 5.21
N GLY A 135 19.89 4.06 5.85
CA GLY A 135 20.59 5.26 6.34
C GLY A 135 20.68 6.42 5.35
N ASN A 136 19.95 6.38 4.23
CA ASN A 136 19.82 7.53 3.35
C ASN A 136 18.59 8.36 3.72
N SER A 137 18.79 9.65 3.95
CA SER A 137 17.72 10.61 4.29
C SER A 137 17.61 11.77 3.31
N GLN A 138 18.51 11.87 2.32
CA GLN A 138 18.65 13.08 1.50
C GLN A 138 18.88 12.78 0.01
N ASP A 139 19.64 11.75 -0.33
CA ASP A 139 19.99 11.46 -1.72
C ASP A 139 19.04 10.44 -2.34
N LYS A 140 18.75 10.63 -3.64
CA LYS A 140 17.90 9.71 -4.41
C LYS A 140 18.69 8.57 -5.05
N GLU A 141 19.97 8.41 -4.72
CA GLU A 141 20.85 7.41 -5.30
C GLU A 141 21.76 6.75 -4.25
N VAL A 142 22.22 5.54 -4.55
CA VAL A 142 23.30 4.86 -3.81
C VAL A 142 24.33 4.34 -4.80
N SER A 143 25.58 4.72 -4.58
CA SER A 143 26.74 4.17 -5.28
C SER A 143 27.32 3.02 -4.48
N VAL A 144 27.50 1.86 -5.09
CA VAL A 144 28.13 0.68 -4.49
C VAL A 144 29.46 0.39 -5.16
N TYR A 145 30.49 0.20 -4.33
CA TYR A 145 31.87 -0.05 -4.72
C TYR A 145 32.29 -1.44 -4.28
N ALA A 146 33.16 -2.07 -5.06
CA ALA A 146 33.83 -3.32 -4.71
C ALA A 146 35.34 -3.19 -4.97
N PHE A 147 36.18 -3.64 -4.06
CA PHE A 147 37.62 -3.46 -4.14
C PHE A 147 38.40 -4.44 -3.26
N PHE A 148 39.70 -4.63 -3.55
CA PHE A 148 40.59 -5.43 -2.69
C PHE A 148 41.45 -4.61 -1.73
N ARG A 149 41.83 -3.39 -2.10
CA ARG A 149 42.67 -2.51 -1.25
C ARG A 149 42.01 -1.18 -0.94
N LYS A 150 41.61 -0.46 -1.98
CA LYS A 150 40.89 0.82 -1.87
C LYS A 150 39.83 0.93 -2.97
N PRO A 151 38.70 1.60 -2.72
CA PRO A 151 37.69 1.85 -3.75
C PRO A 151 38.27 2.73 -4.87
N ASP A 152 37.98 2.35 -6.11
CA ASP A 152 38.18 3.21 -7.28
C ASP A 152 36.88 4.01 -7.51
N PRO A 153 36.91 5.35 -7.45
CA PRO A 153 35.71 6.18 -7.63
C PRO A 153 34.97 5.95 -8.96
N ASN A 154 35.67 5.44 -9.98
CA ASN A 154 35.12 5.16 -11.31
C ASN A 154 34.57 3.73 -11.45
N VAL A 155 34.90 2.82 -10.53
CA VAL A 155 34.45 1.43 -10.55
C VAL A 155 33.35 1.25 -9.51
N LYS A 156 32.14 1.63 -9.90
CA LYS A 156 30.93 1.58 -9.07
C LYS A 156 29.70 1.26 -9.91
N VAL A 157 28.64 0.88 -9.22
CA VAL A 157 27.28 0.90 -9.77
C VAL A 157 26.45 1.90 -8.97
N THR A 158 25.64 2.69 -9.66
CA THR A 158 24.71 3.63 -9.03
C THR A 158 23.29 3.14 -9.25
N SER A 159 22.53 3.04 -8.16
CA SER A 159 21.11 2.65 -8.15
C SER A 159 20.27 3.80 -7.61
N GLN A 160 19.10 4.04 -8.22
CA GLN A 160 18.10 4.97 -7.67
C GLN A 160 17.51 4.41 -6.38
N VAL A 161 17.36 5.22 -5.33
CA VAL A 161 16.72 4.84 -4.07
C VAL A 161 15.25 5.22 -4.12
N ILE A 162 14.39 4.22 -4.01
CA ILE A 162 12.94 4.37 -3.95
C ILE A 162 12.51 4.37 -2.49
N TYR A 163 11.86 5.45 -2.07
CA TYR A 163 11.35 5.62 -0.73
C TYR A 163 9.86 5.27 -0.69
N LEU A 164 9.48 4.38 0.22
CA LEU A 164 8.09 4.11 0.54
C LEU A 164 7.68 5.01 1.72
N PRO A 165 6.40 5.42 1.82
CA PRO A 165 5.29 5.02 0.95
C PRO A 165 5.27 5.67 -0.45
N LEU A 166 4.68 4.99 -1.43
CA LEU A 166 4.35 5.56 -2.76
C LEU A 166 2.83 5.58 -2.97
N VAL A 167 2.28 6.70 -3.43
CA VAL A 167 0.86 6.77 -3.82
C VAL A 167 0.66 6.00 -5.11
N VAL A 168 -0.20 4.98 -5.11
CA VAL A 168 -0.47 4.13 -6.28
C VAL A 168 -1.58 4.72 -7.13
N ASP A 169 -2.63 5.20 -6.46
CA ASP A 169 -3.81 5.76 -7.07
C ASP A 169 -4.59 6.65 -6.06
N ALA A 170 -5.27 7.67 -6.57
CA ALA A 170 -6.04 8.63 -5.77
C ALA A 170 -7.25 9.20 -6.54
N TYR A 171 -8.41 9.17 -5.89
CA TYR A 171 -9.67 9.64 -6.45
C TYR A 171 -10.31 10.68 -5.53
N ARG A 172 -10.54 11.88 -6.08
CA ARG A 172 -11.12 13.05 -5.40
C ARG A 172 -10.37 13.43 -4.11
N VAL A 173 -10.91 14.41 -3.38
CA VAL A 173 -10.37 14.89 -2.10
C VAL A 173 -11.52 14.96 -1.08
N PRO A 174 -11.32 14.53 0.18
CA PRO A 174 -12.40 14.45 1.16
C PRO A 174 -13.06 15.81 1.40
N GLY A 175 -14.40 15.85 1.38
CA GLY A 175 -15.20 17.03 1.64
C GLY A 175 -15.36 18.01 0.47
N LEU A 176 -14.69 17.76 -0.66
CA LEU A 176 -14.80 18.60 -1.86
C LEU A 176 -15.73 17.96 -2.90
N ASN A 177 -16.37 18.80 -3.71
CA ASN A 177 -17.22 18.35 -4.83
C ASN A 177 -16.42 17.65 -5.95
N GLU A 178 -17.13 17.16 -6.97
CA GLU A 178 -16.55 16.27 -8.01
C GLU A 178 -15.35 16.87 -8.75
N ASP A 179 -15.33 18.19 -8.95
CA ASP A 179 -14.26 18.92 -9.62
C ASP A 179 -13.24 19.56 -8.64
N GLY A 180 -13.45 19.39 -7.33
CA GLY A 180 -12.62 19.95 -6.28
C GLY A 180 -12.62 21.48 -6.25
N ALA A 181 -13.69 22.11 -6.75
CA ALA A 181 -13.84 23.56 -6.84
C ALA A 181 -14.60 24.18 -5.67
N ASP A 182 -15.33 23.39 -4.88
CA ASP A 182 -16.01 23.85 -3.66
C ASP A 182 -16.36 22.67 -2.73
N ILE A 183 -17.15 22.91 -1.69
CA ILE A 183 -17.72 21.85 -0.83
C ILE A 183 -18.56 20.84 -1.63
N ALA A 184 -18.47 19.56 -1.25
CA ALA A 184 -19.38 18.53 -1.76
C ALA A 184 -20.84 18.84 -1.35
N ASN A 185 -21.80 18.55 -2.23
CA ASN A 185 -23.19 18.98 -2.04
C ASN A 185 -23.87 18.31 -0.83
N ASP A 186 -23.50 17.07 -0.55
CA ASP A 186 -23.88 16.24 0.58
C ASP A 186 -23.11 16.59 1.87
N MET A 187 -22.00 17.32 1.77
CA MET A 187 -21.30 17.94 2.90
C MET A 187 -21.78 19.37 3.22
N ALA A 188 -22.56 19.99 2.34
CA ALA A 188 -23.15 21.30 2.57
C ALA A 188 -24.23 21.25 3.65
N TYR A 189 -24.31 22.29 4.49
CA TYR A 189 -25.28 22.33 5.59
C TYR A 189 -25.58 23.77 5.99
N GLY A 190 -26.77 24.01 6.55
CA GLY A 190 -27.14 25.34 6.98
C GLY A 190 -28.61 25.49 7.31
N LYS A 191 -29.08 26.74 7.31
CA LYS A 191 -30.45 27.12 7.68
C LYS A 191 -31.21 27.68 6.48
N GLY A 192 -31.14 27.00 5.33
CA GLY A 192 -31.80 27.43 4.09
C GLY A 192 -31.32 28.78 3.54
N LYS A 193 -30.07 29.17 3.83
CA LYS A 193 -29.45 30.41 3.37
C LYS A 193 -28.17 30.10 2.61
N PRO A 194 -28.20 30.10 1.26
CA PRO A 194 -27.06 29.71 0.47
C PRO A 194 -25.93 30.75 0.57
N ALA A 195 -24.70 30.27 0.68
CA ALA A 195 -23.49 31.07 0.68
C ALA A 195 -22.46 30.40 -0.23
N LYS A 196 -22.32 30.87 -1.47
CA LYS A 196 -21.32 30.38 -2.43
C LYS A 196 -20.41 31.53 -2.89
N PRO A 197 -19.12 31.25 -3.17
CA PRO A 197 -18.43 29.98 -2.89
C PRO A 197 -18.27 29.74 -1.38
N VAL A 198 -18.20 28.48 -0.94
CA VAL A 198 -17.99 28.14 0.48
C VAL A 198 -16.52 28.26 0.86
N TYR A 199 -15.63 27.81 -0.02
CA TYR A 199 -14.17 27.90 0.18
C TYR A 199 -13.54 28.91 -0.78
N SER A 200 -12.48 29.59 -0.34
CA SER A 200 -11.67 30.41 -1.23
C SER A 200 -10.77 29.54 -2.13
N ALA A 201 -10.42 30.07 -3.31
CA ALA A 201 -9.53 29.36 -4.23
C ALA A 201 -8.15 29.03 -3.62
N GLY A 202 -7.65 29.90 -2.74
CA GLY A 202 -6.38 29.68 -2.02
C GLY A 202 -6.45 28.50 -1.05
N GLU A 203 -7.52 28.40 -0.27
CA GLU A 203 -7.73 27.28 0.66
C GLU A 203 -7.80 25.95 -0.09
N LEU A 204 -8.53 25.91 -1.21
CA LEU A 204 -8.66 24.71 -2.04
C LEU A 204 -7.33 24.31 -2.67
N ALA A 205 -6.55 25.27 -3.18
CA ALA A 205 -5.24 25.00 -3.77
C ALA A 205 -4.28 24.42 -2.73
N SER A 206 -4.23 25.01 -1.53
CA SER A 206 -3.38 24.51 -0.44
C SER A 206 -3.78 23.11 0.01
N TYR A 207 -5.07 22.85 0.24
CA TYR A 207 -5.56 21.55 0.69
C TYR A 207 -5.32 20.43 -0.33
N LYS A 208 -5.62 20.68 -1.62
CA LYS A 208 -5.39 19.70 -2.69
C LYS A 208 -3.90 19.37 -2.85
N ALA A 209 -3.03 20.38 -2.73
CA ALA A 209 -1.58 20.18 -2.81
C ALA A 209 -1.04 19.38 -1.62
N SER A 210 -1.53 19.61 -0.40
CA SER A 210 -1.05 18.90 0.80
C SER A 210 -1.59 17.48 0.94
N TYR A 211 -2.82 17.22 0.48
CA TYR A 211 -3.53 15.96 0.76
C TYR A 211 -2.80 14.71 0.25
N LEU A 212 -2.19 14.75 -0.94
CA LEU A 212 -1.50 13.58 -1.48
C LEU A 212 -0.26 13.21 -0.67
N ASP A 213 0.50 14.20 -0.22
CA ASP A 213 1.74 13.98 0.52
C ASP A 213 1.47 13.66 1.99
N LYS A 214 0.61 14.44 2.65
CA LYS A 214 0.38 14.37 4.10
C LYS A 214 -0.87 13.60 4.51
N GLY A 215 -1.80 13.38 3.58
CA GLY A 215 -3.15 12.91 3.92
C GLY A 215 -4.02 14.03 4.50
N PHE A 216 -5.19 13.65 5.02
CA PHE A 216 -6.08 14.55 5.76
C PHE A 216 -5.53 14.78 7.17
N ASP A 217 -5.22 16.02 7.52
CA ASP A 217 -4.77 16.42 8.84
C ASP A 217 -5.91 17.15 9.60
N PRO A 218 -6.47 16.56 10.68
CA PRO A 218 -7.52 17.21 11.46
C PRO A 218 -7.15 18.59 12.01
N ALA A 219 -5.86 18.91 12.19
CA ALA A 219 -5.43 20.21 12.67
C ALA A 219 -5.60 21.33 11.62
N THR A 220 -5.41 21.02 10.33
CA THR A 220 -5.46 22.02 9.25
C THR A 220 -6.69 21.88 8.36
N ASP A 221 -7.22 20.67 8.23
CA ASP A 221 -8.23 20.30 7.23
C ASP A 221 -9.62 20.10 7.84
N ALA A 222 -9.75 20.25 9.17
CA ALA A 222 -11.00 20.10 9.93
C ALA A 222 -12.21 20.85 9.31
N LYS A 223 -11.97 22.01 8.68
CA LYS A 223 -13.02 22.76 7.97
C LYS A 223 -13.65 21.96 6.83
N PHE A 224 -12.89 21.15 6.10
CA PHE A 224 -13.42 20.34 4.99
C PHE A 224 -14.27 19.17 5.47
N ALA A 225 -14.21 18.87 6.77
CA ALA A 225 -15.06 17.89 7.45
C ALA A 225 -16.18 18.55 8.28
N ASN A 226 -16.40 19.86 8.15
CA ASN A 226 -17.37 20.63 8.95
C ASN A 226 -17.10 20.67 10.46
N ALA A 227 -15.87 20.52 10.94
CA ALA A 227 -15.58 20.70 12.37
C ALA A 227 -15.54 22.18 12.80
N ASP A 228 -15.72 23.12 11.87
CA ASP A 228 -15.82 24.56 12.13
C ASP A 228 -17.27 25.01 12.40
N THR A 229 -17.50 26.32 12.52
CA THR A 229 -18.82 26.91 12.80
C THR A 229 -19.39 27.71 11.62
N ALA A 230 -18.76 27.65 10.45
CA ALA A 230 -19.15 28.42 9.27
C ALA A 230 -20.47 27.90 8.67
N ASN A 231 -21.34 28.80 8.20
CA ASN A 231 -22.50 28.39 7.39
C ASN A 231 -22.02 27.96 6.00
N LYS A 232 -22.35 26.73 5.59
CA LYS A 232 -21.95 26.16 4.30
C LYS A 232 -23.15 25.74 3.47
N GLY A 233 -24.27 26.44 3.67
CA GLY A 233 -25.51 26.16 2.98
C GLY A 233 -25.35 26.44 1.49
N ILE A 234 -25.83 25.54 0.64
CA ILE A 234 -25.84 25.72 -0.82
C ILE A 234 -27.25 25.75 -1.41
N TYR A 235 -28.25 25.40 -0.60
CA TYR A 235 -29.66 25.42 -0.94
C TYR A 235 -30.38 26.49 -0.12
N ASN A 236 -31.33 27.17 -0.75
CA ASN A 236 -32.29 27.99 -0.01
C ASN A 236 -33.46 27.15 0.51
N GLU A 237 -34.18 27.66 1.52
CA GLU A 237 -35.29 26.93 2.13
C GLU A 237 -36.37 26.53 1.11
N GLN A 238 -36.73 27.42 0.18
CA GLN A 238 -37.73 27.14 -0.84
C GLN A 238 -37.32 25.94 -1.71
N GLN A 239 -36.06 25.88 -2.16
CA GLN A 239 -35.52 24.75 -2.91
C GLN A 239 -35.63 23.43 -2.15
N VAL A 240 -35.35 23.44 -0.84
CA VAL A 240 -35.49 22.26 0.02
C VAL A 240 -36.96 21.83 0.14
N LEU A 241 -37.85 22.77 0.40
CA LEU A 241 -39.28 22.49 0.60
C LEU A 241 -40.02 22.11 -0.68
N ASP A 242 -39.53 22.53 -1.84
CA ASP A 242 -40.11 22.18 -3.15
C ASP A 242 -39.78 20.76 -3.61
N THR A 243 -38.98 20.01 -2.86
CA THR A 243 -38.81 18.57 -3.09
C THR A 243 -40.12 17.78 -2.92
N GLY A 244 -41.13 18.31 -2.23
CA GLY A 244 -42.48 17.75 -2.26
C GLY A 244 -43.42 18.14 -1.12
N ALA A 245 -44.70 17.83 -1.26
CA ALA A 245 -45.72 18.14 -0.24
C ALA A 245 -45.43 17.48 1.12
N LEU A 246 -44.91 16.24 1.11
CA LEU A 246 -44.53 15.56 2.34
C LEU A 246 -43.29 16.18 3.00
N MET A 247 -42.39 16.82 2.24
CA MET A 247 -41.29 17.60 2.80
C MET A 247 -41.80 18.82 3.56
N ARG A 248 -42.71 19.59 2.95
CA ARG A 248 -43.38 20.72 3.61
C ARG A 248 -44.10 20.27 4.89
N PHE A 249 -44.83 19.16 4.82
CA PHE A 249 -45.52 18.59 5.98
C PHE A 249 -44.53 18.23 7.10
N SER A 250 -43.47 17.48 6.80
CA SER A 250 -42.43 17.11 7.77
C SER A 250 -41.77 18.36 8.39
N ASN A 251 -41.44 19.37 7.58
CA ASN A 251 -40.83 20.62 8.08
C ASN A 251 -41.74 21.39 9.04
N SER A 252 -43.04 21.48 8.72
CA SER A 252 -44.01 22.27 9.48
C SER A 252 -44.48 21.63 10.78
N THR A 253 -44.42 20.30 10.89
CA THR A 253 -45.04 19.56 12.01
C THR A 253 -44.04 18.88 12.94
N SER A 254 -42.78 18.74 12.53
CA SER A 254 -41.78 18.00 13.31
C SER A 254 -40.77 18.94 14.00
N SER A 255 -40.60 18.73 15.30
CA SER A 255 -39.44 19.24 16.05
C SER A 255 -38.17 18.46 15.70
N ASP A 256 -37.00 18.99 16.03
CA ASP A 256 -35.72 18.34 15.77
C ASP A 256 -35.65 16.94 16.42
N ALA A 257 -36.14 16.80 17.67
CA ALA A 257 -36.25 15.51 18.34
C ALA A 257 -37.16 14.51 17.59
N SER A 258 -38.25 14.98 16.98
CA SER A 258 -39.12 14.14 16.15
C SER A 258 -38.43 13.72 14.85
N LEU A 259 -37.69 14.63 14.21
CA LEU A 259 -36.92 14.35 13.00
C LEU A 259 -35.83 13.31 13.28
N PHE A 260 -35.07 13.48 14.37
CA PHE A 260 -34.06 12.52 14.79
C PHE A 260 -34.64 11.13 15.13
N ARG A 261 -35.84 11.07 15.72
CA ARG A 261 -36.54 9.80 15.92
C ARG A 261 -36.91 9.15 14.59
N GLN A 262 -37.51 9.89 13.67
CA GLN A 262 -37.87 9.39 12.33
C GLN A 262 -36.63 8.88 11.56
N PHE A 263 -35.48 9.52 11.74
CA PHE A 263 -34.22 9.08 11.14
C PHE A 263 -33.76 7.74 11.74
N ARG A 264 -33.77 7.60 13.06
CA ARG A 264 -33.44 6.33 13.74
C ARG A 264 -34.41 5.20 13.39
N ASP A 265 -35.72 5.47 13.39
CA ASP A 265 -36.75 4.49 13.02
C ASP A 265 -36.51 3.93 11.60
N MET A 266 -36.10 4.79 10.66
CA MET A 266 -35.74 4.35 9.31
C MET A 266 -34.54 3.41 9.30
N VAL A 267 -33.51 3.70 10.10
CA VAL A 267 -32.32 2.85 10.21
C VAL A 267 -32.68 1.49 10.81
N ASP A 268 -33.56 1.46 11.81
CA ASP A 268 -34.04 0.21 12.43
C ASP A 268 -34.88 -0.64 11.49
N LEU A 269 -35.61 -0.01 10.57
CA LEU A 269 -36.31 -0.72 9.50
C LEU A 269 -35.34 -1.30 8.47
N MET A 270 -34.27 -0.57 8.13
CA MET A 270 -33.42 -0.87 6.96
C MET A 270 -32.17 -1.71 7.27
N ALA A 271 -31.56 -1.57 8.44
CA ALA A 271 -30.30 -2.21 8.81
C ALA A 271 -30.46 -3.13 10.03
N ARG A 272 -29.55 -4.10 10.19
CA ARG A 272 -29.53 -5.05 11.33
C ARG A 272 -28.11 -5.25 11.86
N GLY A 273 -28.00 -5.76 13.08
CA GLY A 273 -26.73 -6.16 13.71
C GLY A 273 -25.81 -4.99 14.04
N GLY A 274 -24.51 -5.24 14.24
CA GLY A 274 -23.57 -4.23 14.75
C GLY A 274 -23.38 -2.98 13.86
N LEU A 275 -23.79 -3.03 12.59
CA LEU A 275 -23.81 -1.83 11.75
C LEU A 275 -25.05 -0.97 11.96
N ASN A 276 -26.18 -1.53 12.41
CA ASN A 276 -27.31 -0.73 12.89
C ASN A 276 -26.86 0.12 14.11
N ASP A 277 -26.23 -0.51 15.11
CA ASP A 277 -25.66 0.19 16.27
C ASP A 277 -24.64 1.28 15.85
N ASN A 278 -23.78 0.96 14.87
CA ASN A 278 -22.84 1.94 14.31
C ASN A 278 -23.57 3.14 13.70
N ILE A 279 -24.63 2.93 12.90
CA ILE A 279 -25.37 4.03 12.28
C ILE A 279 -26.08 4.87 13.35
N HIS A 280 -26.61 4.27 14.43
CA HIS A 280 -27.14 5.04 15.56
C HIS A 280 -26.07 5.95 16.17
N ASN A 281 -24.84 5.46 16.37
CA ASN A 281 -23.72 6.29 16.84
C ASN A 281 -23.37 7.43 15.87
N MET A 282 -23.51 7.19 14.55
CA MET A 282 -23.34 8.22 13.52
C MET A 282 -24.44 9.29 13.60
N ILE A 283 -25.70 8.88 13.83
CA ILE A 283 -26.82 9.80 14.07
C ILE A 283 -26.60 10.58 15.37
N ASP A 284 -26.12 9.95 16.44
CA ASP A 284 -25.83 10.64 17.70
C ASP A 284 -24.74 11.71 17.50
N LYS A 285 -23.72 11.42 16.69
CA LYS A 285 -22.70 12.41 16.31
C LYS A 285 -23.30 13.57 15.51
N PHE A 286 -24.20 13.26 14.57
CA PHE A 286 -24.93 14.26 13.80
C PHE A 286 -25.78 15.15 14.72
N GLU A 287 -26.47 14.56 15.70
CA GLU A 287 -27.31 15.25 16.69
C GLU A 287 -26.50 16.13 17.66
N ARG A 288 -25.29 15.69 18.05
CA ARG A 288 -24.35 16.55 18.79
C ARG A 288 -23.78 17.70 17.96
N ASN A 289 -24.05 17.72 16.66
CA ASN A 289 -23.69 18.80 15.72
C ASN A 289 -22.18 19.10 15.68
N GLU A 290 -21.36 18.04 15.71
CA GLU A 290 -19.90 18.15 15.83
C GLU A 290 -19.19 18.33 14.49
N GLY A 291 -19.73 17.79 13.39
CA GLY A 291 -18.96 17.60 12.16
C GLY A 291 -17.71 16.72 12.40
N GLY A 292 -16.67 16.91 11.60
CA GLY A 292 -15.37 16.24 11.74
C GLY A 292 -15.28 14.87 11.07
N VAL A 293 -14.42 14.01 11.59
CA VAL A 293 -14.19 12.66 11.05
C VAL A 293 -14.81 11.62 11.98
N TYR A 294 -15.48 10.64 11.40
CA TYR A 294 -16.02 9.46 12.09
C TYR A 294 -15.30 8.19 11.61
N GLU A 295 -14.86 7.39 12.58
CA GLU A 295 -14.23 6.09 12.35
C GLU A 295 -14.85 5.05 13.25
N ASN A 296 -15.00 3.84 12.73
CA ASN A 296 -15.47 2.71 13.52
C ASN A 296 -14.88 1.40 12.99
N ALA A 297 -14.46 0.53 13.91
CA ALA A 297 -13.84 -0.76 13.57
C ALA A 297 -14.84 -1.73 12.92
N THR A 298 -16.10 -1.73 13.36
CA THR A 298 -17.18 -2.54 12.76
C THR A 298 -17.49 -2.08 11.35
N LEU A 299 -17.56 -0.76 11.11
CA LEU A 299 -17.68 -0.19 9.77
C LEU A 299 -16.51 -0.60 8.87
N THR A 300 -15.28 -0.45 9.37
CA THR A 300 -14.06 -0.81 8.64
C THR A 300 -14.07 -2.28 8.25
N ALA A 301 -14.38 -3.19 9.18
CA ALA A 301 -14.43 -4.62 8.92
C ALA A 301 -15.50 -4.99 7.88
N ALA A 302 -16.69 -4.40 7.99
CA ALA A 302 -17.79 -4.67 7.06
C ALA A 302 -17.50 -4.16 5.64
N VAL A 303 -16.89 -2.97 5.52
CA VAL A 303 -16.44 -2.42 4.23
C VAL A 303 -15.35 -3.29 3.62
N GLN A 304 -14.33 -3.68 4.41
CA GLN A 304 -13.22 -4.50 3.92
C GLN A 304 -13.67 -5.88 3.43
N ALA A 305 -14.65 -6.50 4.09
CA ALA A 305 -15.18 -7.81 3.73
C ALA A 305 -16.15 -7.79 2.54
N ASN A 306 -16.59 -6.62 2.08
CA ASN A 306 -17.61 -6.51 1.06
C ASN A 306 -17.10 -6.93 -0.34
N PRO A 307 -17.91 -7.65 -1.15
CA PRO A 307 -17.54 -8.01 -2.52
C PRO A 307 -17.12 -6.82 -3.39
N SER A 308 -17.69 -5.62 -3.21
CA SER A 308 -17.28 -4.44 -3.95
C SER A 308 -15.85 -4.01 -3.64
N THR A 309 -15.49 -3.99 -2.37
CA THR A 309 -14.13 -3.67 -1.90
C THR A 309 -13.12 -4.72 -2.35
N ILE A 310 -13.51 -6.00 -2.34
CA ILE A 310 -12.66 -7.09 -2.84
C ILE A 310 -12.37 -6.93 -4.33
N ARG A 311 -13.39 -6.59 -5.15
CA ARG A 311 -13.19 -6.32 -6.59
C ARG A 311 -12.27 -5.12 -6.82
N PHE A 312 -12.49 -4.03 -6.09
CA PHE A 312 -11.64 -2.84 -6.13
C PHE A 312 -10.17 -3.19 -5.82
N CYS A 313 -9.92 -3.84 -4.67
CA CYS A 313 -8.58 -4.25 -4.27
C CYS A 313 -7.92 -5.17 -5.30
N THR A 314 -8.69 -6.10 -5.88
CA THR A 314 -8.18 -7.01 -6.93
C THR A 314 -7.76 -6.25 -8.18
N GLY A 315 -8.53 -5.23 -8.59
CA GLY A 315 -8.20 -4.37 -9.73
C GLY A 315 -6.92 -3.58 -9.50
N ILE A 316 -6.79 -2.96 -8.33
CA ILE A 316 -5.61 -2.22 -7.90
C ILE A 316 -4.35 -3.12 -7.83
N GLU A 317 -4.48 -4.34 -7.30
CA GLU A 317 -3.38 -5.31 -7.28
C GLU A 317 -2.95 -5.77 -8.67
N ASP A 318 -3.90 -5.94 -9.60
CA ASP A 318 -3.62 -6.26 -11.00
C ASP A 318 -2.88 -5.12 -11.70
N GLU A 319 -3.27 -3.88 -11.43
CA GLU A 319 -2.62 -2.70 -11.98
C GLU A 319 -1.19 -2.52 -11.44
N MET A 320 -0.99 -2.69 -10.13
CA MET A 320 0.35 -2.72 -9.54
C MET A 320 1.20 -3.82 -10.17
N ALA A 321 0.65 -5.02 -10.36
CA ALA A 321 1.37 -6.12 -10.99
C ALA A 321 1.75 -5.81 -12.46
N ASP A 322 0.88 -5.15 -13.23
CA ASP A 322 1.20 -4.69 -14.59
C ASP A 322 2.33 -3.66 -14.59
N ARG A 323 2.30 -2.68 -13.67
CA ARG A 323 3.37 -1.68 -13.52
C ARG A 323 4.70 -2.37 -13.17
N ILE A 324 4.70 -3.29 -12.20
CA ILE A 324 5.88 -4.07 -11.79
C ILE A 324 6.43 -4.90 -12.95
N LYS A 325 5.57 -5.62 -13.70
CA LYS A 325 6.00 -6.43 -14.84
C LYS A 325 6.63 -5.60 -15.95
N LYS A 326 5.98 -4.50 -16.35
CA LYS A 326 6.47 -3.60 -17.40
C LYS A 326 7.81 -2.96 -17.02
N ALA A 327 8.02 -2.69 -15.74
CA ALA A 327 9.25 -2.14 -15.20
C ALA A 327 10.32 -3.21 -14.85
N GLY A 328 10.05 -4.49 -15.11
CA GLY A 328 11.01 -5.58 -14.84
C GLY A 328 11.30 -5.79 -13.34
N GLY A 329 10.33 -5.54 -12.47
CA GLY A 329 10.48 -5.63 -11.01
C GLY A 329 10.82 -4.30 -10.31
N ASP A 330 11.06 -3.23 -11.08
CA ASP A 330 11.34 -1.89 -10.57
C ASP A 330 10.05 -1.14 -10.16
N LEU A 331 10.13 -0.19 -9.22
CA LEU A 331 8.98 0.61 -8.74
C LEU A 331 8.97 2.06 -9.25
N SER A 332 9.87 2.44 -10.15
CA SER A 332 9.98 3.81 -10.69
C SER A 332 8.72 4.31 -11.39
N THR A 333 7.84 3.42 -11.84
CA THR A 333 6.55 3.77 -12.45
C THR A 333 5.36 3.51 -11.53
N MET A 334 5.61 3.21 -10.25
CA MET A 334 4.56 2.87 -9.30
C MET A 334 3.83 4.10 -8.78
N GLU A 335 4.55 5.20 -8.56
CA GLU A 335 3.97 6.42 -7.99
C GLU A 335 3.08 7.15 -9.00
N ASP A 336 1.83 7.38 -8.63
CA ASP A 336 0.89 8.23 -9.33
C ASP A 336 0.26 9.23 -8.34
N LYS A 337 0.69 10.49 -8.44
CA LYS A 337 0.17 11.62 -7.65
C LYS A 337 -0.90 12.41 -8.40
N LYS A 338 -1.56 11.81 -9.39
CA LYS A 338 -2.71 12.43 -10.04
C LYS A 338 -3.96 12.18 -9.20
N ILE A 339 -4.67 13.24 -8.84
CA ILE A 339 -6.03 13.13 -8.32
C ILE A 339 -7.00 13.16 -9.48
N TYR A 340 -7.85 12.15 -9.60
CA TYR A 340 -8.95 12.21 -10.54
C TYR A 340 -10.06 13.16 -10.03
N TYR A 341 -10.47 14.09 -10.89
CA TYR A 341 -11.62 14.95 -10.74
C TYR A 341 -12.59 14.73 -11.90
N GLY A 342 -13.89 14.90 -11.63
CA GLY A 342 -14.96 14.79 -12.62
C GLY A 342 -15.93 13.63 -12.38
N LYS A 343 -16.68 13.31 -13.42
CA LYS A 343 -17.78 12.33 -13.38
C LYS A 343 -17.25 10.91 -13.33
N GLU A 344 -17.89 10.08 -12.51
CA GLU A 344 -17.56 8.67 -12.33
C GLU A 344 -17.43 7.87 -13.64
N ALA A 345 -18.32 8.13 -14.61
CA ALA A 345 -18.29 7.44 -15.91
C ALA A 345 -16.95 7.59 -16.64
N GLY A 346 -16.28 8.74 -16.52
CA GLY A 346 -14.95 8.95 -17.11
C GLY A 346 -13.85 8.21 -16.35
N TYR A 347 -13.97 8.11 -15.02
CA TYR A 347 -13.04 7.35 -14.18
C TYR A 347 -13.14 5.84 -14.48
N ASN A 348 -14.36 5.31 -14.59
CA ASN A 348 -14.62 3.89 -14.83
C ASN A 348 -14.11 3.40 -16.21
N GLN A 349 -13.86 4.30 -17.17
CA GLN A 349 -13.21 3.95 -18.44
C GLN A 349 -11.74 3.55 -18.25
N GLN A 350 -11.04 4.22 -17.33
CA GLN A 350 -9.64 3.95 -17.02
C GLN A 350 -9.50 2.89 -15.93
N HIS A 351 -10.48 2.82 -15.03
CA HIS A 351 -10.52 1.92 -13.89
C HIS A 351 -11.80 1.07 -13.93
N PRO A 352 -11.85 0.01 -14.76
CA PRO A 352 -13.06 -0.79 -14.96
C PRO A 352 -13.52 -1.54 -13.71
N TYR A 353 -12.68 -1.61 -12.67
CA TYR A 353 -13.01 -2.15 -11.36
C TYR A 353 -13.82 -1.17 -10.47
N GLY A 354 -13.93 0.10 -10.88
CA GLY A 354 -14.66 1.17 -10.19
C GLY A 354 -14.05 1.54 -8.83
N HIS A 355 -14.79 2.25 -8.00
CA HIS A 355 -14.51 2.39 -6.57
C HIS A 355 -15.48 1.54 -5.74
N PRO A 356 -15.20 1.31 -4.44
CA PRO A 356 -16.14 0.59 -3.59
C PRO A 356 -17.49 1.31 -3.51
N SER A 357 -18.57 0.57 -3.75
CA SER A 357 -19.94 1.06 -3.64
C SER A 357 -20.85 -0.04 -3.08
N PHE A 358 -21.81 0.38 -2.27
CA PHE A 358 -22.66 -0.46 -1.44
C PHE A 358 -24.15 -0.18 -1.67
N PRO A 359 -24.63 -0.22 -2.93
CA PRO A 359 -26.02 0.09 -3.26
C PRO A 359 -26.98 -0.90 -2.61
N TYR A 360 -28.20 -0.44 -2.30
CA TYR A 360 -29.23 -1.23 -1.62
C TYR A 360 -29.57 -2.55 -2.31
N SER A 361 -29.44 -2.60 -3.64
CA SER A 361 -29.85 -3.71 -4.49
C SER A 361 -28.82 -4.83 -4.60
N ARG A 362 -27.62 -4.68 -4.00
CA ARG A 362 -26.52 -5.65 -4.13
C ARG A 362 -25.98 -6.08 -2.78
N ASP A 363 -25.40 -7.28 -2.71
CA ASP A 363 -24.59 -7.81 -1.59
C ASP A 363 -25.25 -7.77 -0.19
N TYR A 364 -26.57 -7.60 -0.15
CA TYR A 364 -27.37 -7.31 1.04
C TYR A 364 -26.90 -6.05 1.80
N ASN A 365 -26.35 -5.07 1.08
CA ASN A 365 -25.74 -3.88 1.67
C ASN A 365 -26.72 -3.06 2.52
N LEU A 366 -28.01 -3.00 2.13
CA LEU A 366 -29.03 -2.29 2.90
C LEU A 366 -29.23 -2.93 4.27
N VAL A 367 -29.58 -4.23 4.29
CA VAL A 367 -29.84 -4.99 5.52
C VAL A 367 -28.58 -5.07 6.40
N LYS A 368 -27.40 -5.11 5.79
CA LYS A 368 -26.12 -5.03 6.51
C LYS A 368 -25.78 -3.62 6.99
N GLY A 369 -26.46 -2.57 6.54
CA GLY A 369 -26.26 -1.18 6.96
C GLY A 369 -25.24 -0.37 6.15
N LEU A 370 -24.49 -0.97 5.22
CA LEU A 370 -23.49 -0.25 4.43
C LEU A 370 -24.09 0.80 3.48
N THR A 371 -25.29 0.55 2.97
CA THR A 371 -26.02 1.52 2.13
C THR A 371 -26.37 2.81 2.88
N ILE A 372 -26.48 2.78 4.20
CA ILE A 372 -26.78 3.98 4.99
C ILE A 372 -25.49 4.59 5.55
N ALA A 373 -24.52 3.76 5.93
CA ALA A 373 -23.30 4.24 6.59
C ALA A 373 -22.27 4.86 5.63
N ILE A 374 -22.14 4.36 4.39
CA ILE A 374 -21.01 4.70 3.49
C ILE A 374 -21.31 4.41 2.00
N ASN A 375 -22.57 4.57 1.57
CA ASN A 375 -23.14 3.99 0.35
C ASN A 375 -22.23 3.98 -0.89
N ASP A 376 -21.61 5.09 -1.25
CA ASP A 376 -20.83 5.20 -2.49
C ASP A 376 -19.57 6.00 -2.21
N VAL A 377 -18.43 5.31 -2.06
CA VAL A 377 -17.21 5.92 -1.53
C VAL A 377 -16.82 7.13 -2.38
N TRP A 378 -16.92 8.31 -1.76
CA TRP A 378 -16.65 9.57 -2.42
C TRP A 378 -15.18 9.75 -2.82
N CYS A 379 -14.26 9.34 -1.95
CA CYS A 379 -12.83 9.56 -2.16
C CYS A 379 -12.02 8.36 -1.67
N TYR A 380 -10.93 8.04 -2.35
CA TYR A 380 -9.96 7.09 -1.82
C TYR A 380 -8.52 7.48 -2.16
N LYS A 381 -7.59 6.88 -1.40
CA LYS A 381 -6.15 6.90 -1.66
C LYS A 381 -5.59 5.51 -1.41
N VAL A 382 -4.85 4.97 -2.39
CA VAL A 382 -4.10 3.72 -2.24
C VAL A 382 -2.61 4.03 -2.17
N THR A 383 -1.93 3.44 -1.19
CA THR A 383 -0.52 3.69 -0.93
C THR A 383 0.24 2.38 -0.78
N LEU A 384 1.30 2.17 -1.57
CA LEU A 384 2.22 1.05 -1.38
C LEU A 384 3.14 1.37 -0.19
N THR A 385 3.11 0.56 0.87
CA THR A 385 3.80 0.83 2.13
C THR A 385 4.99 -0.10 2.38
N ALA A 386 4.98 -1.30 1.79
CA ALA A 386 6.13 -2.20 1.79
C ALA A 386 6.20 -2.97 0.47
N PHE A 387 7.42 -3.25 0.02
CA PHE A 387 7.66 -4.08 -1.15
C PHE A 387 8.94 -4.86 -0.92
N LYS A 388 8.98 -6.15 -1.26
CA LYS A 388 10.19 -6.98 -1.13
C LYS A 388 10.25 -7.97 -2.29
N ILE A 389 11.40 -8.03 -2.96
CA ILE A 389 11.69 -9.01 -4.02
C ILE A 389 12.62 -10.10 -3.47
N THR A 390 12.32 -11.35 -3.83
CA THR A 390 13.17 -12.53 -3.62
C THR A 390 13.23 -13.33 -4.91
N GLY A 391 14.37 -13.25 -5.62
CA GLY A 391 14.46 -13.78 -6.99
C GLY A 391 13.47 -13.06 -7.89
N ASN A 392 12.60 -13.82 -8.58
CA ASN A 392 11.55 -13.24 -9.42
C ASN A 392 10.22 -13.03 -8.68
N ASN A 393 10.12 -13.44 -7.42
CA ASN A 393 8.89 -13.31 -6.64
C ASN A 393 8.93 -12.04 -5.79
N TYR A 394 7.77 -11.43 -5.57
CA TYR A 394 7.64 -10.29 -4.68
C TYR A 394 6.51 -10.47 -3.67
N LYS A 395 6.63 -9.76 -2.55
CA LYS A 395 5.57 -9.50 -1.59
C LYS A 395 5.40 -7.99 -1.46
N ALA A 396 4.17 -7.52 -1.55
CA ALA A 396 3.81 -6.11 -1.44
C ALA A 396 2.76 -5.94 -0.33
N LYS A 397 2.87 -4.85 0.42
CA LYS A 397 1.88 -4.39 1.40
C LYS A 397 1.42 -3.00 0.97
N TYR A 398 0.11 -2.78 0.98
CA TYR A 398 -0.48 -1.50 0.64
C TYR A 398 -1.58 -1.14 1.62
N GLU A 399 -1.83 0.14 1.75
CA GLU A 399 -2.91 0.73 2.53
C GLU A 399 -3.99 1.26 1.59
N VAL A 400 -5.23 1.01 1.95
CA VAL A 400 -6.42 1.60 1.34
C VAL A 400 -7.05 2.54 2.36
N LEU A 401 -7.19 3.81 1.97
CA LEU A 401 -7.91 4.83 2.72
C LEU A 401 -9.14 5.25 1.91
N LEU A 402 -10.33 5.04 2.47
CA LEU A 402 -11.62 5.38 1.88
C LEU A 402 -12.28 6.47 2.72
N TRP A 403 -12.96 7.39 2.03
CA TRP A 403 -13.72 8.47 2.61
C TRP A 403 -15.09 8.56 1.96
N ASP A 404 -16.10 8.85 2.77
CA ASP A 404 -17.44 9.17 2.28
C ASP A 404 -18.08 10.25 3.15
N HIS A 405 -19.25 10.71 2.74
CA HIS A 405 -20.01 11.75 3.44
C HIS A 405 -21.20 11.14 4.17
N PHE A 406 -21.35 11.47 5.45
CA PHE A 406 -22.61 11.22 6.15
C PHE A 406 -23.51 12.45 6.03
N GLY A 407 -24.08 12.63 4.85
CA GLY A 407 -25.02 13.70 4.52
C GLY A 407 -25.74 13.42 3.21
N LEU A 408 -26.71 14.26 2.88
CA LEU A 408 -27.57 14.12 1.70
C LEU A 408 -27.53 15.36 0.82
N ASP A 409 -27.69 15.17 -0.49
CA ASP A 409 -27.84 16.25 -1.46
C ASP A 409 -29.24 16.30 -2.11
N LEU A 410 -29.47 17.29 -2.98
CA LEU A 410 -30.78 17.47 -3.61
C LEU A 410 -31.15 16.31 -4.56
N PRO A 411 -30.23 15.76 -5.40
CA PRO A 411 -30.47 14.52 -6.13
C PRO A 411 -30.96 13.34 -5.28
N ASP A 412 -30.52 13.20 -4.03
CA ASP A 412 -31.01 12.14 -3.13
C ASP A 412 -32.53 12.24 -2.86
N MET A 413 -33.06 13.47 -2.86
CA MET A 413 -34.48 13.73 -2.64
C MET A 413 -35.37 13.42 -3.85
N GLN A 414 -34.78 13.06 -4.99
CA GLN A 414 -35.51 12.64 -6.20
C GLN A 414 -35.66 11.12 -6.30
N LYS A 415 -35.01 10.37 -5.41
CA LYS A 415 -34.99 8.90 -5.41
C LYS A 415 -36.18 8.35 -4.63
N PHE A 416 -36.60 7.11 -4.92
CA PHE A 416 -37.84 6.54 -4.36
C PHE A 416 -37.88 6.50 -2.81
N TYR A 417 -36.74 6.46 -2.14
CA TYR A 417 -36.69 6.45 -0.68
C TYR A 417 -36.94 7.83 -0.03
N ALA A 418 -36.94 8.92 -0.80
CA ALA A 418 -37.35 10.25 -0.35
C ALA A 418 -38.82 10.32 0.13
N TYR A 419 -39.66 9.35 -0.24
CA TYR A 419 -41.01 9.20 0.30
C TYR A 419 -41.01 8.76 1.78
N GLY A 420 -39.93 8.16 2.27
CA GLY A 420 -39.77 7.76 3.66
C GLY A 420 -39.54 8.96 4.58
N ALA A 421 -40.17 8.94 5.76
CA ALA A 421 -40.07 10.03 6.74
C ALA A 421 -38.62 10.26 7.23
N GLY A 422 -37.84 9.20 7.40
CA GLY A 422 -36.45 9.30 7.88
C GLY A 422 -35.49 10.02 6.91
N PHE A 423 -35.59 9.78 5.60
CA PHE A 423 -34.76 10.48 4.60
C PHE A 423 -35.08 11.98 4.57
N ARG A 424 -36.37 12.34 4.60
CA ARG A 424 -36.78 13.75 4.73
C ARG A 424 -36.27 14.37 6.02
N ALA A 425 -36.32 13.62 7.12
CA ALA A 425 -35.83 14.10 8.40
C ALA A 425 -34.33 14.39 8.38
N TRP A 426 -33.53 13.48 7.84
CA TRP A 426 -32.09 13.68 7.64
C TRP A 426 -31.82 14.95 6.81
N PHE A 427 -32.50 15.11 5.67
CA PHE A 427 -32.32 16.26 4.79
C PHE A 427 -32.73 17.59 5.44
N LEU A 428 -33.85 17.62 6.18
CA LEU A 428 -34.31 18.81 6.92
C LEU A 428 -33.35 19.20 8.05
N LEU A 429 -32.88 18.20 8.82
CA LEU A 429 -31.89 18.42 9.87
C LEU A 429 -30.63 19.08 9.31
N GLN A 430 -30.15 18.62 8.16
CA GLN A 430 -28.95 19.15 7.51
C GLN A 430 -29.14 20.55 6.91
N HIS A 431 -30.17 20.73 6.07
CA HIS A 431 -30.27 21.91 5.19
C HIS A 431 -31.21 23.02 5.69
N VAL A 432 -32.04 22.74 6.70
CA VAL A 432 -32.96 23.73 7.29
C VAL A 432 -32.68 23.97 8.77
N ARG A 433 -32.27 22.93 9.53
CA ARG A 433 -31.94 23.06 10.96
C ARG A 433 -30.47 23.36 11.21
N GLY A 434 -29.58 23.02 10.26
CA GLY A 434 -28.16 23.34 10.30
C GLY A 434 -27.31 22.35 11.10
N TYR A 435 -27.74 21.09 11.16
CA TYR A 435 -26.91 20.00 11.68
C TYR A 435 -25.81 19.63 10.68
N LYS A 436 -24.59 19.42 11.19
CA LYS A 436 -23.36 19.26 10.41
C LYS A 436 -23.16 17.82 9.93
N PRO A 437 -23.20 17.57 8.61
CA PRO A 437 -22.73 16.30 8.06
C PRO A 437 -21.22 16.21 8.28
N PHE A 438 -20.68 15.00 8.23
CA PHE A 438 -19.29 14.73 8.58
C PHE A 438 -18.67 13.69 7.63
N LEU A 439 -17.34 13.60 7.65
CA LEU A 439 -16.62 12.60 6.88
C LEU A 439 -16.63 11.26 7.62
N THR A 440 -16.94 10.19 6.90
CA THR A 440 -16.64 8.83 7.37
C THR A 440 -15.29 8.41 6.81
N ARG A 441 -14.49 7.71 7.62
CA ARG A 441 -13.17 7.22 7.22
C ARG A 441 -13.04 5.73 7.49
N VAL A 442 -12.57 5.01 6.47
CA VAL A 442 -12.26 3.59 6.54
C VAL A 442 -10.82 3.40 6.08
N ARG A 443 -10.01 2.78 6.93
CA ARG A 443 -8.59 2.51 6.66
C ARG A 443 -8.28 1.05 6.93
N PHE A 444 -7.67 0.38 5.96
CA PHE A 444 -7.20 -0.99 6.13
C PHE A 444 -5.96 -1.27 5.28
N GLU A 445 -5.20 -2.28 5.68
CA GLU A 445 -4.04 -2.75 4.95
C GLU A 445 -4.31 -4.09 4.29
N LYS A 446 -3.62 -4.32 3.17
CA LYS A 446 -3.67 -5.55 2.40
C LYS A 446 -2.26 -5.95 1.99
N GLU A 447 -2.09 -7.24 1.77
CA GLU A 447 -0.87 -7.80 1.23
C GLU A 447 -1.20 -8.66 0.02
N PHE A 448 -0.32 -8.62 -0.98
CA PHE A 448 -0.37 -9.54 -2.10
C PHE A 448 1.03 -9.98 -2.52
N THR A 449 1.10 -11.15 -3.13
CA THR A 449 2.32 -11.69 -3.71
C THR A 449 2.17 -11.82 -5.22
N GLY A 450 3.30 -11.86 -5.92
CA GLY A 450 3.33 -12.05 -7.36
C GLY A 450 4.73 -12.38 -7.86
N ASN A 451 4.84 -12.50 -9.18
CA ASN A 451 6.10 -12.68 -9.87
C ASN A 451 6.33 -11.48 -10.80
N ILE A 452 7.57 -11.00 -10.93
CA ILE A 452 7.92 -9.85 -11.77
C ILE A 452 7.67 -10.10 -13.26
N THR A 453 7.42 -11.34 -13.68
CA THR A 453 7.05 -11.68 -15.06
C THR A 453 5.53 -11.79 -15.27
N GLU A 454 4.73 -11.60 -14.22
CA GLU A 454 3.27 -11.79 -14.23
C GLU A 454 2.53 -10.49 -13.90
N GLY A 455 1.67 -10.06 -14.83
CA GLY A 455 0.83 -8.87 -14.71
C GLY A 455 -0.64 -9.25 -14.51
N ALA A 456 -1.53 -8.31 -14.81
CA ALA A 456 -2.97 -8.46 -14.66
C ALA A 456 -3.52 -9.67 -15.45
N ALA A 457 -3.05 -9.88 -16.68
CA ALA A 457 -3.52 -10.97 -17.52
C ALA A 457 -3.21 -12.35 -16.91
N GLU A 458 -1.96 -12.57 -16.50
CA GLU A 458 -1.55 -13.83 -15.87
C GLU A 458 -2.25 -14.05 -14.52
N ARG A 459 -2.38 -13.00 -13.71
CA ARG A 459 -3.11 -13.06 -12.43
C ARG A 459 -4.58 -13.39 -12.61
N LYS A 460 -5.25 -12.80 -13.61
CA LYS A 460 -6.64 -13.10 -13.95
C LYS A 460 -6.81 -14.56 -14.36
N ASN A 461 -5.90 -15.11 -15.15
CA ASN A 461 -5.97 -16.51 -15.57
C ASN A 461 -5.79 -17.51 -14.41
N LYS A 462 -5.04 -17.15 -13.37
CA LYS A 462 -4.87 -17.99 -12.16
C LYS A 462 -6.06 -17.95 -11.19
N ARG A 463 -6.92 -16.93 -11.28
CA ARG A 463 -8.11 -16.76 -10.44
C ARG A 463 -9.37 -17.39 -11.04
N LYS A 464 -9.35 -17.67 -12.35
CA LYS A 464 -10.36 -18.51 -13.02
C LYS A 464 -10.12 -19.96 -12.65
#